data_AF-A0A383E6D0-F1
#
_entry.id   AF-A0A383E6D0-F1
#
_cell.length_a   1.000
_cell.length_b   1.000
_cell.length_c   1.000
_cell.angle_alpha   90.00
_cell.angle_beta   90.00
_cell.angle_gamma   90.00
#
_symmetry.space_group_name_H-M   'P 1'
#
loop_
_entity.id
_entity.type
_entity.pdbx_description
1 polymer ?
#
loop_
_entity_poly.entity_id
_entity_poly.type
_entity_poly.pdbx_seq_one_letter_code
_entity_poly.pdbx_strand_id
1 'polypeptide(L)'
;VNRPFYVNPKLVSMEYAVRGSIAKRAAELKRLGRTIIPCNIGNPQAMGQPPLTFYRQVLSLLEYPELLKAKTHQISPVFSDTALDYVQTITEKMETGLGAYSDSKGHEFIREAIAEFIDKRDDVVKRDGIRSNPDTIFLTDGASE
;
A
#
# COMPACT_ATOMS: atom_id res chain seq x y z
N VAL A 1 -6.59 -43.23 8.99
CA VAL A 1 -7.53 -42.74 10.02
C VAL A 1 -8.27 -41.53 9.45
N ASN A 2 -9.48 -41.71 8.92
CA ASN A 2 -10.33 -40.60 8.46
C ASN A 2 -11.01 -39.98 9.69
N ARG A 3 -10.39 -38.95 10.29
CA ARG A 3 -11.12 -38.10 11.25
C ARG A 3 -11.89 -37.05 10.46
N PRO A 4 -13.19 -36.85 10.73
CA PRO A 4 -13.93 -35.75 10.11
C PRO A 4 -13.32 -34.42 10.55
N PHE A 5 -12.93 -33.61 9.56
CA PHE A 5 -12.42 -32.26 9.79
C PHE A 5 -13.61 -31.32 9.93
N TYR A 6 -13.77 -30.71 11.11
CA TYR A 6 -14.84 -29.75 11.35
C TYR A 6 -14.40 -28.36 10.86
N VAL A 7 -15.17 -27.80 9.92
CA VAL A 7 -14.99 -26.44 9.41
C VAL A 7 -16.15 -25.59 9.90
N ASN A 8 -15.86 -24.36 10.34
CA ASN A 8 -16.90 -23.40 10.71
C ASN A 8 -17.91 -23.24 9.55
N PRO A 9 -19.21 -23.52 9.75
CA PRO A 9 -20.22 -23.42 8.70
C PRO A 9 -20.27 -22.05 8.01
N LYS A 10 -19.91 -20.96 8.72
CA LYS A 10 -19.84 -19.61 8.14
C LYS A 10 -18.77 -19.50 7.03
N LEU A 11 -17.65 -20.21 7.17
CA LEU A 11 -16.61 -20.26 6.14
C LEU A 11 -17.07 -21.08 4.94
N VAL A 12 -17.85 -22.15 5.18
CA VAL A 12 -18.40 -22.98 4.11
C VAL A 12 -19.43 -22.21 3.28
N SER A 13 -20.23 -21.37 3.93
CA SER A 13 -21.25 -20.53 3.26
C SER A 13 -20.71 -19.24 2.66
N MET A 14 -19.48 -18.84 2.97
CA MET A 14 -18.91 -17.58 2.50
C MET A 14 -18.56 -17.65 1.02
N GLU A 15 -18.97 -16.64 0.24
CA GLU A 15 -18.66 -16.53 -1.18
C GLU A 15 -17.80 -15.29 -1.48
N TYR A 16 -16.77 -15.46 -2.31
CA TYR A 16 -15.94 -14.37 -2.84
C TYR A 16 -15.84 -14.48 -4.36
N ALA A 17 -16.86 -13.98 -5.04
CA ALA A 17 -17.06 -14.17 -6.48
C ALA A 17 -15.93 -13.57 -7.35
N VAL A 18 -15.28 -12.49 -6.88
CA VAL A 18 -14.18 -11.80 -7.57
C VAL A 18 -13.03 -12.74 -7.93
N ARG A 19 -12.75 -13.73 -7.08
CA ARG A 19 -11.79 -14.82 -7.31
C ARG A 19 -12.45 -16.20 -7.33
N GLY A 20 -13.73 -16.26 -7.72
CA GLY A 20 -14.57 -17.44 -7.71
C GLY A 20 -14.40 -18.38 -8.91
N SER A 21 -15.46 -19.09 -9.25
CA SER A 21 -15.50 -20.12 -10.31
C SER A 21 -15.06 -19.59 -11.68
N ILE A 22 -15.50 -18.39 -12.06
CA ILE A 22 -15.15 -17.76 -13.35
C ILE A 22 -13.65 -17.52 -13.43
N ALA A 23 -13.03 -16.96 -12.39
CA ALA A 23 -11.59 -16.70 -12.35
C ALA A 23 -10.78 -18.00 -12.43
N LYS A 24 -11.24 -19.07 -11.75
CA LYS A 24 -10.62 -20.41 -11.83
C LYS A 24 -10.68 -20.96 -13.26
N ARG A 25 -11.85 -20.91 -13.90
CA ARG A 25 -12.02 -21.36 -15.28
C ARG A 25 -11.18 -20.55 -16.26
N ALA A 26 -11.11 -19.23 -16.08
CA ALA A 26 -10.25 -18.36 -16.88
C ALA A 26 -8.76 -18.75 -16.75
N ALA A 27 -8.30 -19.10 -15.55
CA ALA A 27 -6.93 -19.58 -15.33
C ALA A 27 -6.65 -20.92 -16.03
N GLU A 28 -7.60 -21.86 -16.02
CA GLU A 28 -7.49 -23.11 -16.79
C GLU A 28 -7.39 -22.84 -18.29
N LEU A 29 -8.27 -21.99 -18.83
CA LEU A 29 -8.26 -21.63 -20.25
C LEU A 29 -6.93 -20.97 -20.65
N LYS A 30 -6.37 -20.10 -19.78
CA LYS A 30 -5.06 -19.51 -19.99
C LYS A 30 -3.95 -20.57 -20.06
N ARG A 31 -3.97 -21.60 -19.19
CA ARG A 31 -3.03 -22.73 -19.23
C ARG A 31 -3.14 -23.56 -20.51
N LEU A 32 -4.33 -23.62 -21.10
CA LEU A 32 -4.59 -24.25 -22.40
C LEU A 32 -4.21 -23.35 -23.59
N GLY A 33 -3.52 -22.23 -23.36
CA GLY A 33 -3.05 -21.32 -24.41
C GLY A 33 -4.11 -20.34 -24.92
N ARG A 34 -5.27 -20.22 -24.27
CA ARG A 34 -6.27 -19.22 -24.65
C ARG A 34 -5.87 -17.84 -24.13
N THR A 35 -6.00 -16.84 -24.99
CA THR A 35 -5.89 -15.44 -24.58
C THR A 35 -7.06 -15.08 -23.67
N ILE A 36 -6.75 -14.57 -22.47
CA ILE A 36 -7.72 -14.14 -21.46
C ILE A 36 -7.40 -12.70 -21.09
N ILE A 37 -8.41 -11.84 -21.14
CA ILE A 37 -8.33 -10.46 -20.67
C ILE A 37 -9.12 -10.38 -19.36
N PRO A 38 -8.45 -10.17 -18.22
CA PRO A 38 -9.13 -10.11 -16.92
C PRO A 38 -9.81 -8.74 -16.75
N CYS A 39 -11.14 -8.72 -16.79
CA CYS A 39 -11.95 -7.54 -16.48
C CYS A 39 -12.69 -7.66 -15.12
N ASN A 40 -12.32 -8.64 -14.31
CA ASN A 40 -13.01 -8.98 -13.06
C ASN A 40 -12.39 -8.36 -11.79
N ILE A 41 -11.16 -7.83 -11.88
CA ILE A 41 -10.44 -7.24 -10.75
C ILE A 41 -9.85 -5.91 -11.18
N GLY A 42 -10.06 -4.86 -10.38
CA GLY A 42 -9.35 -3.60 -10.51
C GLY A 42 -7.89 -3.77 -10.11
N ASN A 43 -7.04 -4.25 -11.02
CA ASN A 43 -5.59 -4.38 -10.84
C ASN A 43 -4.87 -3.58 -11.95
N PRO A 44 -4.82 -2.25 -11.85
CA PRO A 44 -4.36 -1.37 -12.92
C PRO A 44 -2.94 -1.67 -13.43
N GLN A 45 -2.00 -1.96 -12.52
CA GLN A 45 -0.62 -2.26 -12.92
C GLN A 45 -0.50 -3.57 -13.70
N ALA A 46 -1.32 -4.59 -13.39
CA ALA A 46 -1.39 -5.81 -14.19
C ALA A 46 -1.95 -5.58 -15.60
N MET A 47 -2.64 -4.45 -15.81
CA MET A 47 -3.19 -4.01 -17.10
C MET A 47 -2.30 -2.96 -17.79
N GLY A 48 -1.06 -2.77 -17.32
CA GLY A 48 -0.07 -1.91 -17.97
C GLY A 48 -0.04 -0.46 -17.48
N GLN A 49 -0.75 -0.12 -16.39
CA GLN A 49 -0.53 1.18 -15.75
C GLN A 49 0.91 1.24 -15.23
N PRO A 50 1.74 2.21 -15.67
CA PRO A 50 3.08 2.35 -15.14
C PRO A 50 3.02 2.78 -13.66
N PRO A 51 3.93 2.29 -12.80
CA PRO A 51 4.02 2.78 -11.44
C PRO A 51 4.45 4.25 -11.41
N LEU A 52 3.98 4.99 -10.41
CA LEU A 52 4.41 6.37 -10.21
C LEU A 52 5.86 6.41 -9.71
N THR A 53 6.72 7.10 -10.44
CA THR A 53 8.18 7.15 -10.21
C THR A 53 8.55 7.66 -8.83
N PHE A 54 7.89 8.73 -8.37
CA PHE A 54 8.18 9.35 -7.07
C PHE A 54 8.08 8.35 -5.91
N TYR A 55 6.98 7.60 -5.82
CA TYR A 55 6.80 6.60 -4.75
C TYR A 55 7.82 5.48 -4.84
N ARG A 56 8.17 5.04 -6.06
CA ARG A 56 9.21 4.01 -6.26
C ARG A 56 10.57 4.51 -5.79
N GLN A 57 10.94 5.75 -6.12
CA GLN A 57 12.19 6.38 -5.67
C GLN A 57 12.26 6.43 -4.14
N VAL A 58 11.22 6.95 -3.48
CA VAL A 58 11.18 7.09 -2.01
C VAL A 58 11.28 5.71 -1.33
N LEU A 59 10.44 4.76 -1.74
CA LEU A 59 10.44 3.42 -1.14
C LEU A 59 11.78 2.70 -1.33
N SER A 60 12.39 2.78 -2.52
CA SER A 60 13.69 2.15 -2.76
C SER A 60 14.80 2.70 -1.87
N LEU A 61 14.79 4.00 -1.58
CA LEU A 61 15.78 4.63 -0.71
C LEU A 61 15.56 4.29 0.77
N LEU A 62 14.29 4.17 1.21
CA LEU A 62 13.98 3.76 2.58
C LEU A 62 14.29 2.27 2.82
N GLU A 63 14.05 1.41 1.84
CA GLU A 63 14.35 -0.04 1.90
C GLU A 63 15.86 -0.33 1.80
N TYR A 64 16.61 0.51 1.09
CA TYR A 64 18.07 0.36 0.95
C TYR A 64 18.82 1.67 1.28
N PRO A 65 18.89 2.05 2.57
CA PRO A 65 19.45 3.33 3.00
C PRO A 65 20.96 3.49 2.74
N GLU A 66 21.69 2.39 2.46
CA GLU A 66 23.09 2.47 2.03
C GLU A 66 23.28 3.27 0.74
N LEU A 67 22.24 3.37 -0.10
CA LEU A 67 22.26 4.24 -1.29
C LEU A 67 22.49 5.70 -0.92
N LEU A 68 22.00 6.18 0.22
CA LEU A 68 22.17 7.56 0.68
C LEU A 68 23.61 7.85 1.14
N LYS A 69 24.35 6.81 1.57
CA LYS A 69 25.74 6.94 2.03
C LYS A 69 26.74 7.03 0.87
N ALA A 70 26.34 6.60 -0.33
CA ALA A 70 27.19 6.65 -1.51
C ALA A 70 27.40 8.13 -1.94
N LYS A 71 28.45 8.78 -1.43
CA LYS A 71 28.88 10.11 -1.85
C LYS A 71 29.31 10.10 -3.32
N THR A 72 28.37 10.25 -4.25
CA THR A 72 28.70 10.52 -5.65
C THR A 72 27.61 11.34 -6.31
N HIS A 73 28.02 12.19 -7.26
CA HIS A 73 27.16 12.93 -8.19
C HIS A 73 26.28 12.00 -9.08
N GLN A 74 26.22 10.70 -8.79
CA GLN A 74 25.51 9.64 -9.52
C GLN A 74 24.11 9.34 -8.95
N ILE A 75 23.80 9.76 -7.72
CA ILE A 75 22.45 9.58 -7.12
C ILE A 75 21.46 10.59 -7.71
N SER A 76 21.90 11.86 -7.82
CA SER A 76 21.07 12.98 -8.32
C SER A 76 20.45 12.78 -9.72
N PRO A 77 21.12 12.18 -10.73
CA PRO A 77 20.45 11.93 -12.01
C PRO A 77 19.38 10.83 -11.95
N VAL A 78 19.37 9.96 -10.93
CA VAL A 78 18.44 8.82 -10.82
C VAL A 78 17.30 9.09 -9.86
N PHE A 79 17.55 9.85 -8.79
CA PHE A 79 16.59 10.21 -7.76
C PHE A 79 16.33 11.71 -7.77
N SER A 80 15.06 12.11 -7.75
CA SER A 80 14.69 13.53 -7.67
C SER A 80 15.05 14.12 -6.31
N ASP A 81 15.41 15.40 -6.27
CA ASP A 81 15.65 16.13 -5.02
C ASP A 81 14.43 16.03 -4.07
N THR A 82 13.21 16.11 -4.62
CA THR A 82 11.98 15.91 -3.86
C THR A 82 11.90 14.53 -3.20
N ALA A 83 12.35 13.46 -3.87
CA ALA A 83 12.38 12.14 -3.25
C ALA A 83 13.42 12.06 -2.13
N LEU A 84 14.58 12.70 -2.30
CA LEU A 84 15.62 12.76 -1.27
C LEU A 84 15.13 13.50 -0.02
N ASP A 85 14.47 14.64 -0.18
CA ASP A 85 13.89 15.44 0.92
C ASP A 85 12.85 14.63 1.72
N TYR A 86 11.97 13.90 1.01
CA TYR A 86 10.98 13.04 1.66
C TYR A 86 11.63 11.89 2.43
N VAL A 87 12.64 11.25 1.86
CA VAL A 87 13.34 10.13 2.51
C VAL A 87 14.05 10.59 3.77
N GLN A 88 14.70 11.76 3.73
CA GLN A 88 15.31 12.36 4.92
C GLN A 88 14.25 12.60 6.01
N THR A 89 13.14 13.25 5.65
CA THR A 89 12.05 13.54 6.59
C THR A 89 11.48 12.25 7.21
N ILE A 90 11.23 11.23 6.39
CA ILE A 90 10.68 9.95 6.86
C ILE A 90 11.68 9.22 7.76
N THR A 91 12.97 9.21 7.41
CA THR A 91 14.01 8.53 8.18
C THR A 91 14.23 9.20 9.54
N GLU A 92 14.15 10.52 9.62
CA GLU A 92 14.21 11.26 10.89
C GLU A 92 13.02 10.95 11.81
N LYS A 93 11.84 10.73 11.22
CA LYS A 93 10.60 10.37 11.95
C LYS A 93 10.49 8.88 12.26
N MET A 94 11.20 8.02 11.53
CA MET A 94 11.26 6.58 11.73
C MET A 94 12.48 6.21 12.57
N GLU A 95 12.32 6.24 13.89
CA GLU A 95 13.39 5.98 14.87
C GLU A 95 14.05 4.59 14.74
N THR A 96 13.31 3.59 14.23
CA THR A 96 13.72 2.18 14.15
C THR A 96 13.86 1.64 12.73
N GLY A 97 13.70 2.50 11.71
CA GLY A 97 13.65 2.09 10.30
C GLY A 97 12.36 1.36 9.91
N LEU A 98 12.33 0.76 8.72
CA LEU A 98 11.13 0.11 8.15
C LEU A 98 10.81 -1.28 8.71
N GLY A 99 11.77 -1.95 9.35
CA GLY A 99 11.65 -3.37 9.71
C GLY A 99 11.06 -3.65 11.10
N ALA A 100 10.88 -2.62 11.92
CA ALA A 100 10.35 -2.76 13.27
C ALA A 100 8.82 -2.59 13.28
N TYR A 101 8.18 -3.12 14.32
CA TYR A 101 6.76 -2.88 14.56
C TYR A 101 6.50 -1.40 14.84
N SER A 102 5.38 -0.90 14.34
CA SER A 102 4.79 0.39 14.75
C SER A 102 3.88 0.21 15.96
N ASP A 103 3.29 1.31 16.44
CA ASP A 103 2.08 1.24 17.26
C ASP A 103 0.98 0.44 16.51
N SER A 104 0.08 -0.18 17.25
CA SER A 104 -1.14 -0.83 16.75
C SER A 104 -1.96 -0.01 15.76
N LYS A 105 -1.95 1.32 15.86
CA LYS A 105 -2.64 2.22 14.91
C LYS A 105 -1.79 2.60 13.69
N GLY A 106 -0.51 2.23 13.68
CA GLY A 106 0.48 2.71 12.74
C GLY A 106 1.31 3.89 13.27
N HIS A 107 2.35 4.27 12.52
CA HIS A 107 3.24 5.37 12.88
C HIS A 107 2.50 6.71 13.02
N GLU A 108 2.73 7.42 14.11
CA GLU A 108 2.05 8.68 14.43
C GLU A 108 2.23 9.75 13.36
N PHE A 109 3.47 10.01 12.93
CA PHE A 109 3.75 11.04 11.91
C PHE A 109 3.03 10.77 10.57
N ILE A 110 2.74 9.49 10.26
CA ILE A 110 1.96 9.13 9.07
C ILE A 110 0.48 9.42 9.32
N ARG A 111 -0.05 9.10 10.50
CA ARG A 111 -1.44 9.44 10.90
C ARG A 111 -1.67 10.95 10.89
N GLU A 112 -0.71 11.75 11.37
CA GLU A 112 -0.73 13.21 11.29
C GLU A 112 -0.81 13.70 9.85
N ALA A 113 0.06 13.19 8.96
CA ALA A 113 0.04 13.54 7.55
C ALA A 113 -1.30 13.18 6.85
N ILE A 114 -1.92 12.06 7.23
CA ILE A 114 -3.24 11.67 6.72
C ILE A 114 -4.33 12.61 7.25
N ALA A 115 -4.30 12.96 8.54
CA ALA A 115 -5.25 13.91 9.12
C ALA A 115 -5.17 15.27 8.40
N GLU A 116 -3.95 15.78 8.17
CA GLU A 116 -3.74 17.00 7.38
C GLU A 116 -4.26 16.87 5.94
N PHE A 117 -4.05 15.73 5.31
CA PHE A 117 -4.55 15.48 3.96
C PHE A 117 -6.10 15.52 3.92
N ILE A 118 -6.76 14.89 4.90
CA ILE A 118 -8.23 14.91 5.03
C ILE A 118 -8.72 16.34 5.22
N ASP A 119 -8.10 17.10 6.12
CA ASP A 119 -8.44 18.51 6.36
C ASP A 119 -8.34 19.37 5.09
N LYS A 120 -7.26 19.17 4.31
CA LYS A 120 -7.02 19.88 3.05
C LYS A 120 -8.05 19.48 1.98
N ARG A 121 -8.36 18.19 1.86
CA ARG A 121 -9.38 17.66 0.92
C ARG A 121 -10.76 18.23 1.22
N ASP A 122 -11.11 18.32 2.51
CA ASP A 122 -12.44 18.71 2.98
C ASP A 122 -12.58 20.24 3.17
N ASP A 123 -11.52 21.00 2.89
CA ASP A 123 -11.47 22.47 2.99
C ASP A 123 -11.86 22.97 4.41
N VAL A 124 -11.47 22.22 5.45
CA VAL A 124 -11.89 22.41 6.84
C VAL A 124 -11.68 23.85 7.33
N VAL A 125 -10.54 24.47 6.98
CA VAL A 125 -10.23 25.86 7.38
C VAL A 125 -11.19 26.88 6.77
N LYS A 126 -11.56 26.70 5.51
CA LYS A 126 -12.44 27.65 4.80
C LYS A 126 -13.90 27.49 5.22
N ARG A 127 -14.26 26.31 5.72
CA ARG A 127 -15.65 25.92 6.02
C ARG A 127 -15.96 25.90 7.50
N ASP A 128 -15.02 26.32 8.36
CA ASP A 128 -15.12 26.18 9.82
C ASP A 128 -15.51 24.74 10.22
N GLY A 129 -14.87 23.76 9.56
CA GLY A 129 -15.15 22.35 9.73
C GLY A 129 -14.47 21.75 10.96
N ILE A 130 -14.83 20.51 11.28
CA ILE A 130 -14.17 19.73 12.32
C ILE A 130 -12.86 19.17 11.77
N ARG A 131 -11.76 19.44 12.49
CA ARG A 131 -10.42 18.94 12.17
C ARG A 131 -10.34 17.42 12.34
N SER A 132 -9.66 16.75 11.42
CA SER A 132 -9.34 15.33 11.54
C SER A 132 -8.39 15.10 12.72
N ASN A 133 -8.69 14.09 13.54
CA ASN A 133 -7.86 13.71 14.68
C ASN A 133 -6.99 12.49 14.32
N PRO A 134 -5.64 12.60 14.32
CA PRO A 134 -4.73 11.49 14.08
C PRO A 134 -4.98 10.26 14.94
N ASP A 135 -5.49 10.40 16.17
CA ASP A 135 -5.75 9.28 17.08
C ASP A 135 -6.96 8.44 16.70
N THR A 136 -7.76 8.93 15.76
CA THR A 136 -8.91 8.22 15.18
C THR A 136 -8.57 7.53 13.86
N ILE A 137 -7.32 7.65 13.39
CA ILE A 137 -6.83 7.05 12.14
C ILE A 137 -6.10 5.76 12.47
N PHE A 138 -6.44 4.69 11.75
CA PHE A 138 -5.79 3.39 11.84
C PHE A 138 -5.23 3.04 10.46
N LEU A 139 -3.93 2.72 10.43
CA LEU A 139 -3.30 2.16 9.24
C LEU A 139 -3.55 0.66 9.21
N THR A 140 -3.91 0.13 8.03
CA THR A 140 -4.20 -1.29 7.80
C THR A 140 -3.53 -1.75 6.51
N ASP A 141 -3.47 -3.07 6.30
CA ASP A 141 -2.93 -3.69 5.08
C ASP A 141 -3.92 -3.59 3.90
N GLY A 142 -4.27 -2.35 3.57
CA GLY A 142 -5.32 -1.99 2.64
C GLY A 142 -6.71 -2.00 3.29
N ALA A 143 -7.68 -1.38 2.62
CA ALA A 143 -9.02 -1.15 3.16
C ALA A 143 -9.89 -2.42 3.36
N SER A 144 -9.36 -3.61 3.07
CA SER A 144 -10.10 -4.88 3.21
C SER A 144 -9.93 -5.55 4.57
N GLU A 145 -8.84 -5.23 5.28
CA GLU A 145 -8.66 -5.59 6.68
C GLU A 145 -9.56 -4.71 7.57
#